data_AF-A0A538H5N0-F1
#
_entry.id   AF-A0A538H5N0-F1
#
_cell.length_a   1.000
_cell.length_b   1.000
_cell.length_c   1.000
_cell.angle_alpha   90.00
_cell.angle_beta   90.00
_cell.angle_gamma   90.00
#
_symmetry.space_group_name_H-M   'P 1'
#
loop_
_entity.id
_entity.type
_entity.pdbx_description
1 polymer ?
#
loop_
_entity_poly.entity_id
_entity_poly.type
_entity_poly.pdbx_seq_one_letter_code
_entity_poly.pdbx_strand_id
1 'polypeptide(L)'
;MDDRAYNVLARLRLPRLTAIPLGDLERHDPWLAAAKADRTQLEYCWTATPCIARYCLDCEPDLEAITYVDSDIHFFSHPEPLFAELADNSIQIVPHRYAPEHRHMEPTSGIYNVEWVTFRRDQRGLEALDWWRERCLEWCYYREEDGKLGDQKYLDDWPERFEGVSVLQHVGGGLAPWNVSAYTLSERDGRVWVDDAPLVFYHYHSLKLFHPRARHMGRRRSTHLHSAASGSFFWTSNYPPSRLEERLVWDPYLAAVNRAFELVRTVEPNFADGFLTSGDFARLTVRSTLGDAVSHVRRLPGSLHFRESRSESMTPADGD
;
A
#
# COMPACT_ATOMS: atom_id res chain seq x y z
N MET A 1 4.24 13.74 7.00
CA MET A 1 4.68 12.95 8.17
C MET A 1 3.99 13.45 9.42
N ASP A 2 3.51 12.55 10.31
CA ASP A 2 3.05 13.00 11.63
C ASP A 2 4.20 13.59 12.47
N ASP A 3 3.87 14.25 13.58
CA ASP A 3 4.86 14.97 14.40
C ASP A 3 5.96 14.05 14.95
N ARG A 4 5.62 12.80 15.32
CA ARG A 4 6.61 11.88 15.88
C ARG A 4 7.59 11.42 14.80
N ALA A 5 7.08 10.95 13.67
CA ALA A 5 7.89 10.53 12.53
C ALA A 5 8.75 11.68 12.01
N TYR A 6 8.18 12.88 11.88
CA TYR A 6 8.91 14.08 11.47
C TYR A 6 10.08 14.38 12.42
N ASN A 7 9.83 14.40 13.73
CA ASN A 7 10.85 14.71 14.74
C ASN A 7 11.99 13.68 14.74
N VAL A 8 11.70 12.39 14.52
CA VAL A 8 12.73 11.35 14.38
C VAL A 8 13.58 11.63 13.14
N LEU A 9 12.95 11.78 11.96
CA LEU A 9 13.65 11.99 10.69
C LEU A 9 14.50 13.27 10.71
N ALA A 10 13.98 14.36 11.27
CA ALA A 10 14.70 15.63 11.42
C ALA A 10 15.98 15.49 12.27
N ARG A 11 15.95 14.64 13.31
CA ARG A 11 17.11 14.38 14.18
C ARG A 11 18.13 13.46 13.53
N LEU A 12 17.71 12.55 12.65
CA LEU A 12 18.61 11.68 11.90
C LEU A 12 19.43 12.42 10.85
N ARG A 13 18.94 13.57 10.34
CA ARG A 13 19.63 14.42 9.35
C ARG A 13 20.12 13.63 8.13
N LEU A 14 19.25 12.78 7.59
CA LEU A 14 19.60 11.90 6.48
C LEU A 14 19.88 12.72 5.21
N PRO A 15 21.01 12.47 4.52
CA PRO A 15 21.30 13.17 3.28
C PRO A 15 20.24 12.82 2.23
N ARG A 16 19.80 13.81 1.46
CA ARG A 16 18.79 13.65 0.39
C ARG A 16 17.39 13.24 0.88
N LEU A 17 17.10 13.42 2.17
CA LEU A 17 15.75 13.28 2.71
C LEU A 17 15.22 14.66 3.14
N THR A 18 14.10 15.06 2.54
CA THR A 18 13.31 16.20 2.99
C THR A 18 12.05 15.66 3.64
N ALA A 19 11.93 15.81 4.96
CA ALA A 19 10.70 15.45 5.67
C ALA A 19 9.68 16.57 5.50
N ILE A 20 8.46 16.23 5.09
CA ILE A 20 7.34 17.18 4.98
C ILE A 20 6.40 16.96 6.17
N PRO A 21 6.17 17.97 7.04
CA PRO A 21 5.18 17.88 8.11
C PRO A 21 3.78 17.65 7.53
N LEU A 22 2.98 16.78 8.15
CA LEU A 22 1.61 16.53 7.70
C LEU A 22 0.77 17.82 7.76
N GLY A 23 0.99 18.65 8.79
CA GLY A 23 0.30 19.93 8.89
C GLY A 23 0.60 20.89 7.74
N ASP A 24 1.77 20.79 7.09
CA ASP A 24 2.11 21.65 5.94
C ASP A 24 1.32 21.19 4.71
N LEU A 25 1.25 19.87 4.50
CA LEU A 25 0.43 19.27 3.46
C LEU A 25 -1.07 19.58 3.66
N GLU A 26 -1.58 19.44 4.88
CA GLU A 26 -2.98 19.75 5.23
C GLU A 26 -3.32 21.24 5.06
N ARG A 27 -2.35 22.15 5.26
CA ARG A 27 -2.55 23.60 5.00
C ARG A 27 -2.54 23.93 3.52
N HIS A 28 -1.71 23.25 2.73
CA HIS A 28 -1.69 23.38 1.27
C HIS A 28 -2.97 22.83 0.64
N ASP A 29 -3.48 21.73 1.19
CA ASP A 29 -4.68 21.06 0.72
C ASP A 29 -5.75 20.93 1.80
N PRO A 30 -6.61 21.96 1.98
CA PRO A 30 -7.67 21.93 3.00
C PRO A 30 -8.68 20.79 2.82
N TRP A 31 -8.84 20.26 1.61
CA TRP A 31 -9.71 19.12 1.34
C TRP A 31 -9.11 17.83 1.91
N LEU A 32 -7.79 17.68 1.82
CA LEU A 32 -7.10 16.58 2.50
C LEU A 32 -7.27 16.69 4.02
N ALA A 33 -7.15 17.89 4.60
CA ALA A 33 -7.41 18.08 6.03
C ALA A 33 -8.85 17.66 6.42
N ALA A 34 -9.84 18.01 5.59
CA ALA A 34 -11.24 17.66 5.81
C ALA A 34 -11.50 16.16 5.72
N ALA A 35 -10.86 15.43 4.79
CA ALA A 35 -10.99 13.98 4.64
C ALA A 35 -10.59 13.20 5.91
N LYS A 36 -9.79 13.80 6.80
CA LYS A 36 -9.41 13.16 8.07
C LYS A 36 -10.61 12.87 8.98
N ALA A 37 -11.73 13.57 8.78
CA ALA A 37 -12.93 13.43 9.61
C ALA A 37 -13.62 12.06 9.43
N ASP A 38 -13.48 11.42 8.27
CA ASP A 38 -14.20 10.19 7.93
C ASP A 38 -13.32 9.08 7.33
N ARG A 39 -12.01 9.31 7.19
CA ARG A 39 -11.03 8.29 6.79
C ARG A 39 -10.36 7.66 8.01
N THR A 40 -10.16 6.33 7.99
CA THR A 40 -9.22 5.67 8.89
C THR A 40 -7.78 6.11 8.58
N GLN A 41 -6.82 5.82 9.48
CA GLN A 41 -5.42 6.18 9.25
C GLN A 41 -4.87 5.60 7.92
N LEU A 42 -5.21 4.35 7.60
CA LEU A 42 -4.78 3.71 6.35
C LEU A 42 -5.39 4.40 5.13
N GLU A 43 -6.70 4.60 5.14
CA GLU A 43 -7.42 5.27 4.06
C GLU A 43 -6.96 6.71 3.86
N TYR A 44 -6.57 7.39 4.94
CA TYR A 44 -6.02 8.73 4.91
C TYR A 44 -4.63 8.76 4.27
N CYS A 45 -3.77 7.78 4.56
CA CYS A 45 -2.49 7.63 3.87
C CYS A 45 -2.68 7.46 2.36
N TRP A 46 -3.60 6.60 1.93
CA TRP A 46 -3.96 6.44 0.52
C TRP A 46 -4.53 7.72 -0.10
N THR A 47 -5.38 8.44 0.63
CA THR A 47 -5.93 9.73 0.19
C THR A 47 -4.81 10.76 -0.03
N ALA A 48 -3.78 10.74 0.83
CA ALA A 48 -2.67 11.67 0.78
C ALA A 48 -1.69 11.40 -0.37
N THR A 49 -1.69 10.21 -0.98
CA THR A 49 -0.77 9.80 -2.04
C THR A 49 -0.72 10.79 -3.24
N PRO A 50 -1.83 11.09 -3.93
CA PRO A 50 -1.82 12.12 -4.97
C PRO A 50 -1.56 13.53 -4.43
N CYS A 51 -2.02 13.81 -3.20
CA CYS A 51 -1.89 15.13 -2.60
C CYS A 51 -0.42 15.51 -2.35
N ILE A 52 0.40 14.57 -1.86
CA ILE A 52 1.83 14.82 -1.60
C ILE A 52 2.62 14.98 -2.92
N ALA A 53 2.29 14.20 -3.95
CA ALA A 53 2.89 14.36 -5.27
C ALA A 53 2.59 15.75 -5.86
N ARG A 54 1.34 16.19 -5.74
CA ARG A 54 0.93 17.53 -6.18
C ARG A 54 1.60 18.64 -5.37
N TYR A 55 1.66 18.52 -4.05
CA TYR A 55 2.35 19.44 -3.17
C TYR A 55 3.83 19.63 -3.56
N CYS A 56 4.55 18.54 -3.81
CA CYS A 56 5.96 18.60 -4.22
C CYS A 56 6.12 19.35 -5.54
N LEU A 57 5.23 19.12 -6.51
CA LEU A 57 5.26 19.88 -7.77
C LEU A 57 4.95 21.36 -7.54
N ASP A 58 3.97 21.71 -6.72
CA ASP A 58 3.64 23.11 -6.46
C ASP A 58 4.77 23.84 -5.71
N CYS A 59 5.47 23.18 -4.80
CA CYS A 59 6.52 23.78 -3.97
C CYS A 59 7.90 23.83 -4.62
N GLU A 60 8.18 22.97 -5.61
CA GLU A 60 9.49 22.89 -6.27
C GLU A 60 9.35 23.18 -7.78
N PRO A 61 9.38 24.46 -8.22
CA PRO A 61 9.11 24.83 -9.62
C PRO A 61 10.02 24.17 -10.65
N ASP A 62 11.25 23.84 -10.26
CA ASP A 62 12.26 23.19 -11.12
C ASP A 62 12.08 21.65 -11.20
N LEU A 63 11.15 21.08 -10.44
CA LEU A 63 10.89 19.64 -10.45
C LEU A 63 10.15 19.23 -11.74
N GLU A 64 10.85 18.62 -12.69
CA GLU A 64 10.28 18.22 -13.99
C GLU A 64 9.38 16.97 -13.93
N ALA A 65 9.57 16.11 -12.94
CA ALA A 65 8.76 14.91 -12.73
C ALA A 65 8.79 14.50 -11.25
N ILE A 66 7.75 13.82 -10.80
CA ILE A 66 7.64 13.24 -9.47
C ILE A 66 7.26 11.77 -9.56
N THR A 67 7.89 10.94 -8.75
CA THR A 67 7.54 9.53 -8.59
C THR A 67 7.17 9.27 -7.14
N TYR A 68 5.94 8.85 -6.93
CA TYR A 68 5.53 8.26 -5.66
C TYR A 68 6.01 6.81 -5.59
N VAL A 69 6.50 6.40 -4.42
CA VAL A 69 6.83 5.01 -4.11
C VAL A 69 6.28 4.63 -2.75
N ASP A 70 5.77 3.41 -2.63
CA ASP A 70 5.32 2.89 -1.34
C ASP A 70 6.50 2.71 -0.36
N SER A 71 6.22 2.93 0.93
CA SER A 71 7.25 2.88 1.99
C SER A 71 7.76 1.47 2.31
N ASP A 72 7.06 0.43 1.85
CA ASP A 72 7.41 -0.98 2.00
C ASP A 72 8.06 -1.56 0.74
N ILE A 73 8.86 -0.75 0.04
CA ILE A 73 9.68 -1.15 -1.12
C ILE A 73 11.17 -1.24 -0.76
N HIS A 74 11.88 -2.18 -1.39
CA HIS A 74 13.34 -2.24 -1.38
C HIS A 74 13.92 -2.24 -2.79
N PHE A 75 14.88 -1.34 -3.04
CA PHE A 75 15.61 -1.28 -4.31
C PHE A 75 16.83 -2.21 -4.30
N PHE A 76 16.92 -3.09 -5.29
CA PHE A 76 18.03 -4.02 -5.53
C PHE A 76 19.00 -3.51 -6.60
N SER A 77 18.53 -2.62 -7.47
CA SER A 77 19.37 -1.96 -8.49
C SER A 77 18.84 -0.56 -8.81
N HIS A 78 19.58 0.18 -9.66
CA HIS A 78 19.23 1.56 -9.99
C HIS A 78 17.90 1.59 -10.76
N PRO A 79 16.96 2.50 -10.43
CA PRO A 79 15.67 2.61 -11.11
C PRO A 79 15.72 3.21 -12.52
N GLU A 80 16.92 3.45 -13.08
CA GLU A 80 17.08 4.11 -14.39
C GLU A 80 16.33 3.38 -15.51
N PRO A 81 16.34 2.03 -15.59
CA PRO A 81 15.60 1.33 -16.63
C PRO A 81 14.10 1.63 -16.61
N LEU A 82 13.50 1.89 -15.44
CA LEU A 82 12.09 2.22 -15.32
C LEU A 82 11.81 3.64 -15.84
N PHE A 83 12.68 4.60 -15.50
CA PHE A 83 12.59 5.97 -16.02
C PHE A 83 12.86 6.05 -17.52
N ALA A 84 13.80 5.26 -18.03
CA ALA A 84 14.06 5.17 -19.46
C ALA A 84 12.84 4.62 -20.22
N GLU A 85 12.10 3.67 -19.62
CA GLU A 85 10.87 3.13 -20.21
C GLU A 85 9.73 4.15 -20.27
N LEU A 86 9.67 5.10 -19.33
CA LEU A 86 8.71 6.21 -19.42
C LEU A 86 8.92 7.00 -20.73
N ALA A 87 10.16 7.15 -21.22
CA ALA A 87 10.47 7.82 -22.48
C ALA A 87 9.75 9.19 -22.61
N ASP A 88 9.04 9.43 -23.70
CA ASP A 88 8.27 10.66 -23.96
C ASP A 88 6.84 10.65 -23.37
N ASN A 89 6.48 9.60 -22.62
CA ASN A 89 5.22 9.54 -21.88
C ASN A 89 5.27 10.43 -20.64
N SER A 90 4.10 10.75 -20.09
CA SER A 90 3.94 11.68 -18.98
C SER A 90 3.54 11.00 -17.69
N ILE A 91 2.98 9.79 -17.78
CA ILE A 91 2.47 9.03 -16.64
C ILE A 91 3.06 7.62 -16.70
N GLN A 92 3.51 7.07 -15.58
CA GLN A 92 3.89 5.64 -15.50
C GLN A 92 3.14 4.96 -14.37
N ILE A 93 2.51 3.84 -14.67
CA ILE A 93 1.79 2.99 -13.72
C ILE A 93 2.31 1.55 -13.80
N VAL A 94 2.17 0.80 -12.71
CA VAL A 94 2.69 -0.57 -12.61
C VAL A 94 1.54 -1.57 -12.54
N PRO A 95 1.46 -2.56 -13.44
CA PRO A 95 0.44 -3.59 -13.35
C PRO A 95 0.74 -4.57 -12.21
N HIS A 96 -0.29 -5.09 -11.55
CA HIS A 96 -0.15 -6.15 -10.55
C HIS A 96 0.50 -7.41 -11.12
N ARG A 97 0.28 -7.71 -12.40
CA ARG A 97 0.77 -8.91 -13.11
C ARG A 97 0.52 -10.20 -12.33
N TYR A 98 -0.69 -10.35 -11.77
CA TYR A 98 -1.03 -11.48 -10.91
C TYR A 98 -0.60 -12.83 -11.49
N ALA A 99 0.09 -13.62 -10.67
CA ALA A 99 0.33 -15.02 -10.97
C ALA A 99 -1.01 -15.76 -11.09
N PRO A 100 -1.07 -16.89 -11.83
CA PRO A 100 -2.33 -17.61 -12.08
C PRO A 100 -3.16 -17.89 -10.81
N GLU A 101 -2.51 -18.21 -9.70
CA GLU A 101 -3.13 -18.48 -8.40
C GLU A 101 -3.76 -17.23 -7.74
N HIS A 102 -3.31 -16.02 -8.08
CA HIS A 102 -3.78 -14.75 -7.53
C HIS A 102 -4.67 -13.96 -8.49
N ARG A 103 -4.87 -14.44 -9.72
CA ARG A 103 -5.66 -13.74 -10.75
C ARG A 103 -7.11 -13.44 -10.34
N HIS A 104 -7.66 -14.19 -9.38
CA HIS A 104 -8.98 -13.96 -8.80
C HIS A 104 -9.10 -12.64 -8.02
N MET A 105 -7.98 -11.99 -7.68
CA MET A 105 -7.94 -10.71 -6.96
C MET A 105 -8.13 -9.50 -7.89
N GLU A 106 -7.84 -9.63 -9.19
CA GLU A 106 -7.89 -8.53 -10.16
C GLU A 106 -9.25 -7.78 -10.18
N PRO A 107 -10.42 -8.44 -10.13
CA PRO A 107 -11.69 -7.73 -10.13
C PRO A 107 -11.87 -6.78 -8.94
N THR A 108 -11.31 -7.14 -7.77
CA THR A 108 -11.50 -6.39 -6.52
C THR A 108 -10.34 -5.43 -6.25
N SER A 109 -9.10 -5.88 -6.44
CA SER A 109 -7.87 -5.12 -6.19
C SER A 109 -7.40 -4.27 -7.38
N GLY A 110 -7.94 -4.51 -8.58
CA GLY A 110 -7.60 -3.75 -9.78
C GLY A 110 -6.43 -4.32 -10.57
N ILE A 111 -6.19 -3.75 -11.74
CA ILE A 111 -5.17 -4.16 -12.71
C ILE A 111 -3.80 -3.59 -12.34
N TYR A 112 -3.78 -2.39 -11.75
CA TYR A 112 -2.57 -1.64 -11.43
C TYR A 112 -2.36 -1.47 -9.94
N ASN A 113 -1.10 -1.33 -9.52
CA ASN A 113 -0.70 -1.04 -8.16
C ASN A 113 -0.12 0.37 -8.02
N VAL A 114 -0.27 0.96 -6.83
CA VAL A 114 0.19 2.33 -6.51
C VAL A 114 1.60 2.33 -5.89
N GLU A 115 2.22 1.16 -5.75
CA GLU A 115 3.61 0.96 -5.30
C GLU A 115 4.60 1.88 -6.02
N TRP A 116 4.31 2.24 -7.27
CA TRP A 116 5.05 3.19 -8.07
C TRP A 116 4.10 3.92 -9.02
N VAL A 117 4.07 5.26 -8.94
CA VAL A 117 3.35 6.10 -9.91
C VAL A 117 4.20 7.32 -10.23
N THR A 118 4.47 7.56 -11.51
CA THR A 118 5.26 8.71 -11.98
C THR A 118 4.39 9.69 -12.76
N PHE A 119 4.61 10.99 -12.54
CA PHE A 119 4.01 12.07 -13.30
C PHE A 119 5.09 13.06 -13.77
N ARG A 120 5.11 13.40 -15.05
CA ARG A 120 5.84 14.57 -15.56
C ARG A 120 5.06 15.84 -15.27
N ARG A 121 5.77 16.95 -15.07
CA ARG A 121 5.19 18.30 -15.00
C ARG A 121 4.90 18.83 -16.40
N ASP A 122 4.01 18.15 -17.10
CA ASP A 122 3.42 18.63 -18.33
C ASP A 122 1.90 18.56 -18.23
N GLN A 123 1.20 19.03 -19.26
CA GLN A 123 -0.25 19.07 -19.26
C GLN A 123 -0.88 17.68 -19.02
N ARG A 124 -0.31 16.62 -19.61
CA ARG A 124 -0.87 15.25 -19.52
C ARG A 124 -0.66 14.66 -18.12
N GLY A 125 0.55 14.81 -17.57
CA GLY A 125 0.87 14.32 -16.24
C GLY A 125 0.09 15.04 -15.14
N LEU A 126 -0.06 16.37 -15.26
CA LEU A 126 -0.84 17.17 -14.31
C LEU A 126 -2.33 16.87 -14.39
N GLU A 127 -2.89 16.64 -15.59
CA GLU A 127 -4.30 16.27 -15.76
C GLU A 127 -4.63 14.97 -15.01
N ALA A 128 -3.82 13.92 -15.16
CA ALA A 128 -4.04 12.66 -14.46
C ALA A 128 -3.85 12.79 -12.94
N LEU A 129 -2.80 13.51 -12.50
CA LEU A 129 -2.53 13.71 -11.09
C LEU A 129 -3.65 14.50 -10.39
N ASP A 130 -4.14 15.57 -11.01
CA ASP A 130 -5.22 16.39 -10.45
C ASP A 130 -6.53 15.62 -10.40
N TRP A 131 -6.85 14.89 -11.47
CA TRP A 131 -8.03 14.04 -11.48
C TRP A 131 -7.95 12.97 -10.38
N TRP A 132 -6.80 12.29 -10.24
CA TRP A 132 -6.62 11.27 -9.20
C TRP A 132 -6.74 11.85 -7.79
N ARG A 133 -6.12 13.01 -7.56
CA ARG A 133 -6.25 13.77 -6.32
C ARG A 133 -7.71 14.03 -5.98
N GLU A 134 -8.48 14.60 -6.92
CA GLU A 134 -9.89 14.88 -6.70
C GLU A 134 -10.70 13.63 -6.35
N ARG A 135 -10.48 12.52 -7.07
CA ARG A 135 -11.20 11.26 -6.81
C ARG A 135 -10.85 10.67 -5.44
N CYS A 136 -9.58 10.71 -5.04
CA CYS A 136 -9.16 10.24 -3.72
C CYS A 136 -9.76 11.09 -2.58
N LEU A 137 -9.78 12.42 -2.74
CA LEU A 137 -10.39 13.34 -1.79
C LEU A 137 -11.91 13.12 -1.67
N GLU A 138 -12.58 12.88 -2.80
CA GLU A 138 -14.00 12.54 -2.86
C GLU A 138 -14.29 11.20 -2.18
N TRP A 139 -13.55 10.15 -2.55
CA TRP A 139 -13.78 8.79 -2.10
C TRP A 139 -12.47 7.99 -2.13
N CYS A 140 -12.03 7.48 -0.98
CA CYS A 140 -10.84 6.63 -0.88
C CYS A 140 -10.94 5.78 0.38
N TYR A 141 -11.69 4.67 0.30
CA TYR A 141 -11.98 3.81 1.44
C TYR A 141 -11.50 2.37 1.21
N TYR A 142 -11.25 1.65 2.30
CA TYR A 142 -10.86 0.25 2.27
C TYR A 142 -12.08 -0.66 2.23
N ARG A 143 -12.88 -0.50 1.18
CA ARG A 143 -14.01 -1.37 0.84
C ARG A 143 -14.22 -1.34 -0.67
N GLU A 144 -14.79 -2.41 -1.22
CA GLU A 144 -15.22 -2.41 -2.61
C GLU A 144 -16.59 -1.72 -2.72
N GLU A 145 -16.67 -0.69 -3.56
CA GLU A 145 -17.92 0.04 -3.79
C GLU A 145 -17.93 0.61 -5.21
N ASP A 146 -18.92 0.24 -6.02
CA ASP A 146 -19.12 0.78 -7.37
C ASP A 146 -17.85 0.78 -8.24
N GLY A 147 -17.08 -0.31 -8.16
CA GLY A 147 -15.82 -0.45 -8.91
C GLY A 147 -14.65 0.35 -8.34
N LYS A 148 -14.72 0.81 -7.09
CA LYS A 148 -13.63 1.54 -6.39
C LYS A 148 -13.08 0.73 -5.23
N LEU A 149 -11.78 0.87 -4.97
CA LEU A 149 -11.06 0.36 -3.79
C LEU A 149 -9.82 1.24 -3.56
N GLY A 150 -9.82 1.98 -2.45
CA GLY A 150 -8.73 2.88 -2.10
C GLY A 150 -8.40 3.90 -3.20
N ASP A 151 -7.12 4.26 -3.27
CA ASP A 151 -6.51 5.10 -4.31
C ASP A 151 -6.18 4.31 -5.59
N GLN A 152 -6.08 3.00 -5.48
CA GLN A 152 -5.54 2.11 -6.50
C GLN A 152 -6.48 1.81 -7.65
N LYS A 153 -7.76 1.52 -7.37
CA LYS A 153 -8.67 1.05 -8.42
C LYS A 153 -9.01 2.12 -9.46
N TYR A 154 -8.74 3.38 -9.14
CA TYR A 154 -8.84 4.49 -10.08
C TYR A 154 -7.90 4.36 -11.28
N LEU A 155 -6.80 3.61 -11.17
CA LEU A 155 -5.82 3.46 -12.24
C LEU A 155 -6.29 2.52 -13.37
N ASP A 156 -7.32 1.70 -13.12
CA ASP A 156 -7.76 0.62 -14.02
C ASP A 156 -8.11 1.11 -15.44
N ASP A 157 -8.64 2.34 -15.56
CA ASP A 157 -9.04 2.94 -16.84
C ASP A 157 -8.07 4.02 -17.35
N TRP A 158 -6.91 4.21 -16.71
CA TRP A 158 -5.97 5.27 -17.09
C TRP A 158 -5.42 5.14 -18.52
N PRO A 159 -5.04 3.95 -19.01
CA PRO A 159 -4.56 3.81 -20.39
C PRO A 159 -5.59 4.26 -21.44
N GLU A 160 -6.89 4.15 -21.14
CA GLU A 160 -7.96 4.62 -22.02
C GLU A 160 -8.37 6.07 -21.72
N ARG A 161 -8.24 6.52 -20.46
CA ARG A 161 -8.69 7.83 -19.98
C ARG A 161 -7.71 8.95 -20.29
N PHE A 162 -6.41 8.71 -20.19
CA PHE A 162 -5.38 9.74 -20.28
C PHE A 162 -4.39 9.48 -21.40
N GLU A 163 -3.90 10.55 -22.01
CA GLU A 163 -2.82 10.47 -22.99
C GLU A 163 -1.45 10.34 -22.30
N GLY A 164 -0.51 9.63 -22.94
CA GLY A 164 0.86 9.52 -22.45
C GLY A 164 1.00 8.66 -21.19
N VAL A 165 0.16 7.63 -21.05
CA VAL A 165 0.29 6.60 -20.01
C VAL A 165 1.22 5.49 -20.48
N SER A 166 2.29 5.27 -19.72
CA SER A 166 3.22 4.15 -19.84
C SER A 166 2.85 3.09 -18.81
N VAL A 167 2.31 1.95 -19.27
CA VAL A 167 2.16 0.77 -18.42
C VAL A 167 3.51 0.06 -18.35
N LEU A 168 4.10 -0.03 -17.16
CA LEU A 168 5.43 -0.60 -16.98
C LEU A 168 5.50 -2.04 -17.51
N GLN A 169 6.47 -2.33 -18.37
CA GLN A 169 6.77 -3.64 -18.96
C GLN A 169 7.99 -4.30 -18.33
N HIS A 170 8.97 -3.52 -17.86
CA HIS A 170 10.17 -4.04 -17.22
C HIS A 170 9.81 -4.88 -15.99
N VAL A 171 10.06 -6.19 -16.05
CA VAL A 171 9.67 -7.16 -15.00
C VAL A 171 10.49 -7.05 -13.72
N GLY A 172 11.63 -6.35 -13.78
CA GLY A 172 12.39 -6.00 -12.59
C GLY A 172 11.74 -4.91 -11.72
N GLY A 173 10.73 -4.19 -12.23
CA GLY A 173 9.92 -3.27 -11.42
C GLY A 173 8.53 -3.87 -11.18
N GLY A 174 7.98 -3.63 -9.99
CA GLY A 174 6.66 -4.12 -9.59
C GLY A 174 6.61 -5.60 -9.22
N LEU A 175 7.74 -6.19 -8.81
CA LEU A 175 7.75 -7.56 -8.29
C LEU A 175 7.22 -7.56 -6.85
N ALA A 176 6.29 -8.45 -6.57
CA ALA A 176 5.58 -8.49 -5.30
C ALA A 176 5.08 -9.92 -5.01
N PRO A 177 4.60 -10.20 -3.78
CA PRO A 177 4.22 -11.56 -3.41
C PRO A 177 3.10 -12.17 -4.25
N TRP A 178 2.24 -11.34 -4.84
CA TRP A 178 1.11 -11.80 -5.68
C TRP A 178 1.50 -12.13 -7.13
N ASN A 179 2.72 -11.80 -7.57
CA ASN A 179 3.18 -12.06 -8.93
C ASN A 179 4.52 -12.80 -9.03
N VAL A 180 5.30 -12.87 -7.95
CA VAL A 180 6.66 -13.43 -7.96
C VAL A 180 6.73 -14.87 -8.51
N SER A 181 5.70 -15.68 -8.27
CA SER A 181 5.63 -17.07 -8.76
C SER A 181 5.41 -17.20 -10.27
N ALA A 182 5.03 -16.12 -10.96
CA ALA A 182 4.94 -16.08 -12.41
C ALA A 182 6.31 -15.94 -13.09
N TYR A 183 7.38 -15.71 -12.32
CA TYR A 183 8.72 -15.40 -12.80
C TYR A 183 9.78 -16.37 -12.26
N THR A 184 10.93 -16.42 -12.93
CA THR A 184 12.10 -17.16 -12.47
C THR A 184 13.07 -16.23 -11.75
N LEU A 185 13.21 -16.40 -10.44
CA LEU A 185 14.25 -15.72 -9.67
C LEU A 185 15.60 -16.42 -9.82
N SER A 186 16.65 -15.65 -10.05
CA SER A 186 18.03 -16.15 -10.06
C SER A 186 19.01 -15.11 -9.51
N GLU A 187 20.22 -15.56 -9.21
CA GLU A 187 21.32 -14.70 -8.78
C GLU A 187 22.46 -14.84 -9.80
N ARG A 188 22.89 -13.73 -10.39
CA ARG A 188 23.98 -13.68 -11.39
C ARG A 188 24.88 -12.49 -11.04
N ASP A 189 26.17 -12.73 -10.87
CA ASP A 189 27.17 -11.71 -10.52
C ASP A 189 26.80 -10.86 -9.29
N GLY A 190 26.22 -11.51 -8.26
CA GLY A 190 25.80 -10.85 -7.02
C GLY A 190 24.57 -9.94 -7.17
N ARG A 191 23.85 -10.03 -8.29
CA ARG A 191 22.59 -9.32 -8.54
C ARG A 191 21.44 -10.31 -8.62
N VAL A 192 20.27 -9.90 -8.14
CA VAL A 192 19.04 -10.66 -8.29
C VAL A 192 18.44 -10.36 -9.67
N TRP A 193 18.00 -11.40 -10.35
CA TRP A 193 17.36 -11.33 -11.67
C TRP A 193 15.95 -11.93 -11.60
N VAL A 194 15.04 -11.32 -12.34
CA VAL A 194 13.67 -11.78 -12.61
C VAL A 194 13.61 -12.11 -14.09
N ASP A 195 13.49 -13.39 -14.41
CA ASP A 195 13.73 -13.94 -15.75
C ASP A 195 15.08 -13.45 -16.32
N ASP A 196 15.04 -12.54 -17.29
CA ASP A 196 16.20 -11.98 -17.98
C ASP A 196 16.41 -10.48 -17.72
N ALA A 197 15.75 -9.93 -16.69
CA ALA A 197 15.96 -8.55 -16.25
C ALA A 197 16.52 -8.48 -14.82
N PRO A 198 17.40 -7.51 -14.49
CA PRO A 198 17.80 -7.29 -13.10
C PRO A 198 16.60 -6.81 -12.28
N LEU A 199 16.47 -7.32 -11.05
CA LEU A 199 15.49 -6.82 -10.09
C LEU A 199 15.82 -5.36 -9.76
N VAL A 200 14.88 -4.46 -10.02
CA VAL A 200 14.98 -3.04 -9.65
C VAL A 200 14.46 -2.85 -8.25
N PHE A 201 13.22 -3.26 -7.99
CA PHE A 201 12.65 -3.20 -6.65
C PHE A 201 11.65 -4.33 -6.40
N TYR A 202 11.44 -4.65 -5.13
CA TYR A 202 10.39 -5.55 -4.66
C TYR A 202 9.49 -4.85 -3.64
N HIS A 203 8.18 -5.10 -3.71
CA HIS A 203 7.17 -4.58 -2.78
C HIS A 203 6.80 -5.60 -1.71
N TYR A 204 7.09 -5.30 -0.45
CA TYR A 204 6.94 -6.22 0.69
C TYR A 204 5.54 -6.17 1.31
N HIS A 205 4.54 -6.19 0.44
CA HIS A 205 3.15 -6.16 0.83
C HIS A 205 2.82 -7.22 1.88
N SER A 206 2.01 -6.84 2.86
CA SER A 206 1.56 -7.69 3.98
C SER A 206 2.67 -8.15 4.93
N LEU A 207 3.88 -7.56 4.92
CA LEU A 207 4.89 -7.79 5.96
C LEU A 207 4.35 -7.37 7.33
N LYS A 208 4.45 -8.29 8.29
CA LYS A 208 4.10 -8.08 9.70
C LYS A 208 5.31 -8.42 10.55
N LEU A 209 5.68 -7.51 11.44
CA LEU A 209 6.80 -7.68 12.38
C LEU A 209 6.29 -7.92 13.80
N PHE A 210 6.94 -8.81 14.54
CA PHE A 210 6.64 -9.06 15.94
C PHE A 210 7.89 -8.92 16.81
N HIS A 211 7.70 -8.29 17.97
CA HIS A 211 8.76 -8.14 18.93
C HIS A 211 9.28 -9.52 19.37
N PRO A 212 10.60 -9.72 19.54
CA PRO A 212 11.18 -10.99 19.98
C PRO A 212 10.71 -11.48 21.36
N ARG A 213 9.98 -10.66 22.15
CA ARG A 213 9.38 -11.06 23.43
C ARG A 213 8.05 -11.79 23.24
N ALA A 214 7.45 -11.70 22.04
CA ALA A 214 6.26 -12.44 21.64
C ALA A 214 6.54 -13.93 21.31
N ARG A 215 7.56 -14.54 21.93
CA ARG A 215 8.12 -15.86 21.59
C ARG A 215 7.10 -17.00 21.53
N HIS A 216 6.02 -16.92 22.30
CA HIS A 216 5.01 -17.98 22.36
C HIS A 216 4.11 -18.06 21.12
N MET A 217 4.18 -17.10 20.19
CA MET A 217 3.35 -17.07 18.97
C MET A 217 4.13 -17.37 17.68
N GLY A 218 5.45 -17.25 17.67
CA GLY A 218 6.35 -17.60 16.55
C GLY A 218 6.51 -19.12 16.30
N ARG A 219 5.52 -19.92 16.74
CA ARG A 219 5.47 -21.38 16.56
C ARG A 219 4.23 -21.82 15.77
N ARG A 220 3.59 -20.90 15.03
CA ARG A 220 2.53 -21.25 14.07
C ARG A 220 3.12 -21.35 12.65
N ARG A 221 2.53 -22.22 11.82
CA ARG A 221 2.89 -22.43 10.41
C ARG A 221 2.89 -21.06 9.70
N SER A 222 3.98 -20.67 9.04
CA SER A 222 4.26 -19.37 8.37
C SER A 222 4.88 -18.22 9.19
N THR A 223 5.41 -18.48 10.40
CA THR A 223 6.26 -17.50 11.11
C THR A 223 7.74 -17.77 10.89
N HIS A 224 8.49 -16.73 10.52
CA HIS A 224 9.92 -16.77 10.22
C HIS A 224 10.68 -15.96 11.27
N LEU A 225 11.88 -16.42 11.64
CA LEU A 225 12.75 -15.71 12.59
C LEU A 225 13.86 -15.01 11.80
N HIS A 226 13.88 -13.68 11.85
CA HIS A 226 15.06 -12.91 11.47
C HIS A 226 15.94 -12.69 12.70
N SER A 227 17.22 -13.05 12.61
CA SER A 227 18.18 -12.91 13.70
C SER A 227 19.44 -12.21 13.23
N ALA A 228 19.71 -11.02 13.77
CA ALA A 228 20.92 -10.26 13.56
C ALA A 228 21.60 -9.92 14.91
N ALA A 229 22.88 -9.55 14.87
CA ALA A 229 23.68 -9.25 16.07
C ALA A 229 23.09 -8.10 16.91
N SER A 230 22.39 -7.17 16.27
CA SER A 230 21.80 -5.95 16.82
C SER A 230 20.33 -6.10 17.23
N GLY A 231 19.73 -7.27 16.97
CA GLY A 231 18.33 -7.53 17.30
C GLY A 231 17.78 -8.71 16.51
N SER A 232 16.79 -9.38 17.08
CA SER A 232 15.98 -10.37 16.37
C SER A 232 14.53 -9.93 16.37
N PHE A 233 13.79 -10.32 15.34
CA PHE A 233 12.33 -10.19 15.32
C PHE A 233 11.73 -11.34 14.53
N PHE A 234 10.47 -11.65 14.83
CA PHE A 234 9.71 -12.56 14.00
C PHE A 234 8.99 -11.77 12.93
N TRP A 235 8.81 -12.39 11.77
CA TRP A 235 8.01 -11.82 10.71
C TRP A 235 7.10 -12.87 10.08
N THR A 236 6.04 -12.39 9.45
CA THR A 236 5.14 -13.20 8.62
C THR A 236 4.59 -12.34 7.50
N SER A 237 4.10 -13.00 6.46
CA SER A 237 3.34 -12.38 5.38
C SER A 237 2.08 -13.21 5.13
N ASN A 238 1.05 -12.58 4.59
CA ASN A 238 -0.11 -13.29 4.06
C ASN A 238 0.25 -14.13 2.81
N TYR A 239 1.43 -13.89 2.24
CA TYR A 239 2.02 -14.60 1.11
C TYR A 239 3.31 -15.27 1.58
N PRO A 240 3.28 -16.54 1.99
CA PRO A 240 4.48 -17.22 2.45
C PRO A 240 5.47 -17.39 1.29
N PRO A 241 6.69 -16.83 1.39
CA PRO A 241 7.62 -16.88 0.28
C PRO A 241 8.25 -18.27 0.12
N SER A 242 8.73 -18.56 -1.09
CA SER A 242 9.57 -19.74 -1.31
C SER A 242 10.92 -19.58 -0.60
N ARG A 243 11.67 -20.67 -0.35
CA ARG A 243 13.03 -20.57 0.23
C ARG A 243 13.99 -19.75 -0.62
N LEU A 244 13.83 -19.82 -1.95
CA LEU A 244 14.68 -19.07 -2.87
C LEU A 244 14.37 -17.57 -2.79
N GLU A 245 13.09 -17.23 -2.79
CA GLU A 245 12.60 -15.86 -2.62
C GLU A 245 12.98 -15.29 -1.25
N GLU A 246 12.85 -16.09 -0.18
CA GLU A 246 13.27 -15.69 1.17
C GLU A 246 14.75 -15.29 1.16
N ARG A 247 15.62 -16.14 0.62
CA ARG A 247 17.07 -15.89 0.53
C ARG A 247 17.43 -14.68 -0.34
N LEU A 248 16.82 -14.57 -1.52
CA LEU A 248 17.23 -13.58 -2.52
C LEU A 248 16.60 -12.20 -2.30
N VAL A 249 15.39 -12.15 -1.74
CA VAL A 249 14.58 -10.94 -1.71
C VAL A 249 14.20 -10.55 -0.29
N TRP A 250 13.75 -11.47 0.56
CA TRP A 250 13.33 -11.11 1.92
C TRP A 250 14.50 -10.87 2.88
N ASP A 251 15.50 -11.75 2.91
CA ASP A 251 16.65 -11.63 3.82
C ASP A 251 17.39 -10.29 3.68
N PRO A 252 17.69 -9.78 2.47
CA PRO A 252 18.31 -8.46 2.29
C PRO A 252 17.48 -7.31 2.85
N TYR A 253 16.16 -7.34 2.62
CA TYR A 253 15.26 -6.30 3.11
C TYR A 253 15.06 -6.36 4.62
N LEU A 254 14.89 -7.54 5.21
CA LEU A 254 14.78 -7.69 6.66
C LEU A 254 16.06 -7.21 7.36
N ALA A 255 17.22 -7.46 6.76
CA ALA A 255 18.48 -6.89 7.23
C ALA A 255 18.50 -5.35 7.09
N ALA A 256 17.93 -4.78 6.03
CA ALA A 256 17.80 -3.33 5.85
C ALA A 256 16.84 -2.70 6.88
N VAL A 257 15.69 -3.33 7.14
CA VAL A 257 14.74 -2.95 8.19
C VAL A 257 15.42 -2.98 9.57
N ASN A 258 16.21 -4.02 9.85
CA ASN A 258 16.97 -4.11 11.10
C ASN A 258 17.98 -2.96 11.25
N ARG A 259 18.73 -2.62 10.18
CA ARG A 259 19.62 -1.45 10.16
C ARG A 259 18.85 -0.14 10.34
N ALA A 260 17.66 0.00 9.77
CA ALA A 260 16.81 1.16 9.97
C ALA A 260 16.36 1.30 11.43
N PHE A 261 16.00 0.20 12.11
CA PHE A 261 15.72 0.21 13.54
C PHE A 261 16.92 0.66 14.38
N GLU A 262 18.13 0.17 14.08
CA GLU A 262 19.35 0.61 14.75
C GLU A 262 19.58 2.11 14.58
N LEU A 263 19.44 2.60 13.35
CA LEU A 263 19.61 4.00 13.01
C LEU A 263 18.61 4.88 13.77
N VAL A 264 17.32 4.55 13.75
CA VAL A 264 16.28 5.28 14.51
C VAL A 264 16.60 5.28 16.02
N ARG A 265 17.07 4.15 16.56
CA ARG A 265 17.43 4.04 17.98
C ARG A 265 18.62 4.90 18.41
N THR A 266 19.42 5.40 17.48
CA THR A 266 20.48 6.39 17.80
C THR A 266 19.90 7.71 18.30
N VAL A 267 18.67 8.05 17.89
CA VAL A 267 17.97 9.27 18.31
C VAL A 267 16.76 8.97 19.20
N GLU A 268 16.15 7.79 19.08
CA GLU A 268 15.03 7.34 19.91
C GLU A 268 15.30 5.94 20.49
N PRO A 269 16.07 5.82 21.60
CA PRO A 269 16.59 4.53 22.09
C PRO A 269 15.52 3.45 22.37
N ASN A 270 14.30 3.85 22.70
CA ASN A 270 13.19 2.95 23.01
C ASN A 270 12.25 2.69 21.82
N PHE A 271 12.66 3.07 20.59
CA PHE A 271 11.82 2.92 19.41
C PHE A 271 11.46 1.45 19.15
N ALA A 272 10.15 1.20 19.14
CA ALA A 272 9.53 -0.11 18.94
C ALA A 272 8.24 -0.03 18.11
N ASP A 273 8.00 1.09 17.42
CA ASP A 273 6.86 1.23 16.53
C ASP A 273 6.98 0.28 15.32
N GLY A 274 5.84 -0.09 14.74
CA GLY A 274 5.76 -1.05 13.64
C GLY A 274 5.76 -2.52 14.07
N PHE A 275 6.10 -2.84 15.34
CA PHE A 275 5.91 -4.18 15.88
C PHE A 275 4.47 -4.42 16.33
N LEU A 276 3.86 -5.50 15.85
CA LEU A 276 2.56 -5.96 16.33
C LEU A 276 2.68 -6.59 17.73
N THR A 277 1.65 -6.35 18.55
CA THR A 277 1.54 -6.97 19.88
C THR A 277 0.78 -8.30 19.82
N SER A 278 0.79 -9.04 20.93
CA SER A 278 0.01 -10.28 21.07
C SER A 278 -1.50 -10.08 20.95
N GLY A 279 -2.02 -8.90 21.28
CA GLY A 279 -3.44 -8.58 21.10
C GLY A 279 -3.83 -8.38 19.63
N ASP A 280 -2.93 -7.79 18.84
CA ASP A 280 -3.16 -7.51 17.42
C ASP A 280 -3.18 -8.79 16.58
N PHE A 281 -2.34 -9.77 16.94
CA PHE A 281 -2.29 -11.07 16.28
C PHE A 281 -3.60 -11.88 16.38
N ALA A 282 -4.26 -11.84 17.55
CA ALA A 282 -5.54 -12.52 17.76
C ALA A 282 -6.65 -11.91 16.88
N ARG A 283 -6.67 -10.58 16.71
CA ARG A 283 -7.63 -9.89 15.84
C ARG A 283 -7.38 -10.14 14.35
N LEU A 284 -6.12 -10.21 13.94
CA LEU A 284 -5.73 -10.51 12.56
C LEU A 284 -6.11 -11.94 12.15
N THR A 285 -5.97 -12.91 13.06
CA THR A 285 -6.38 -14.30 12.81
C THR A 285 -7.89 -14.40 12.57
N VAL A 286 -8.69 -13.69 13.39
CA VAL A 286 -10.16 -13.63 13.29
C VAL A 286 -10.62 -12.91 12.01
N ARG A 287 -9.92 -11.84 11.59
CA ARG A 287 -10.21 -11.15 10.33
C ARG A 287 -9.86 -11.97 9.09
N SER A 288 -8.79 -12.76 9.10
CA SER A 288 -8.49 -13.66 7.96
C SER A 288 -9.56 -14.76 7.80
N THR A 289 -10.07 -15.33 8.90
CA THR A 289 -11.13 -16.34 8.85
C THR A 289 -12.50 -15.77 8.51
N LEU A 290 -12.78 -14.51 8.88
CA LEU A 290 -14.03 -13.83 8.53
C LEU A 290 -13.99 -13.16 7.15
N GLY A 291 -12.82 -12.69 6.70
CA GLY A 291 -12.62 -12.13 5.35
C GLY A 291 -12.88 -13.17 4.26
N ASP A 292 -12.44 -14.40 4.49
CA ASP A 292 -12.74 -15.54 3.61
C ASP A 292 -14.21 -15.99 3.69
N ALA A 293 -14.92 -15.70 4.79
CA ALA A 293 -16.32 -16.07 4.97
C ALA A 293 -17.30 -14.99 4.47
N VAL A 294 -16.89 -13.72 4.42
CA VAL A 294 -17.75 -12.60 3.99
C VAL A 294 -17.81 -12.48 2.46
N SER A 295 -16.91 -13.13 1.71
CA SER A 295 -16.98 -13.28 0.25
C SER A 295 -17.97 -14.36 -0.22
N HIS A 296 -18.64 -15.09 0.68
CA HIS A 296 -19.51 -16.24 0.35
C HIS A 296 -20.96 -16.14 0.80
N VAL A 297 -21.46 -14.96 1.16
CA VAL A 297 -22.90 -14.78 1.42
C VAL A 297 -23.47 -13.65 0.57
N ARG A 298 -23.77 -13.95 -0.71
CA ARG A 298 -24.78 -13.24 -1.48
C ARG A 298 -26.02 -14.13 -1.67
N ARG A 299 -27.13 -13.63 -1.09
CA ARG A 299 -28.54 -13.71 -1.52
C ARG A 299 -29.19 -15.10 -1.63
N LEU A 300 -30.14 -15.35 -0.74
CA LEU A 300 -31.36 -16.10 -1.07
C LEU A 300 -32.51 -15.11 -1.31
N PRO A 301 -33.27 -15.21 -2.41
CA PRO A 301 -34.47 -14.42 -2.67
C PRO A 301 -35.70 -15.08 -2.03
N GLY A 302 -36.68 -14.27 -1.62
CA GLY A 302 -38.07 -14.73 -1.48
C GLY A 302 -38.67 -14.64 -0.08
N SER A 303 -39.46 -13.58 0.10
CA SER A 303 -40.76 -13.53 0.80
C SER A 303 -41.09 -14.55 1.89
N LEU A 304 -41.39 -14.05 3.09
CA LEU A 304 -42.53 -14.53 3.87
C LEU A 304 -43.09 -13.36 4.70
N HIS A 305 -44.32 -12.97 4.35
CA HIS A 305 -45.15 -12.08 5.14
C HIS A 305 -45.33 -12.64 6.56
N PHE A 306 -45.11 -11.79 7.57
CA PHE A 306 -45.73 -11.99 8.88
C PHE A 306 -46.60 -10.78 9.19
N ARG A 307 -47.92 -11.02 9.12
CA ARG A 307 -48.98 -10.17 9.67
C ARG A 307 -48.81 -10.20 11.20
N GLU A 308 -48.53 -9.05 11.81
CA GLU A 308 -48.84 -8.86 13.23
C GLU A 308 -50.18 -8.13 13.35
N SER A 309 -51.19 -8.90 13.74
CA SER A 309 -52.41 -8.40 14.34
C SER A 309 -52.10 -7.79 15.70
N ARG A 310 -52.39 -6.50 15.90
CA ARG A 310 -52.61 -5.95 17.22
C ARG A 310 -53.96 -5.25 17.29
N SER A 311 -54.69 -5.73 18.27
CA SER A 311 -55.98 -5.36 18.84
C SER A 311 -56.28 -3.86 18.86
N GLU A 312 -57.50 -3.57 18.44
CA GLU A 312 -58.24 -2.33 18.64
C GLU A 312 -58.44 -2.00 20.12
N SER A 313 -58.34 -0.72 20.45
CA SER A 313 -59.02 -0.11 21.58
C SER A 313 -59.66 1.21 21.12
N MET A 314 -60.99 1.19 20.98
CA MET A 314 -61.87 2.37 20.80
C MET A 314 -61.71 3.33 21.99
N THR A 315 -61.67 4.65 21.79
CA THR A 315 -62.83 5.57 21.68
C THR A 315 -62.28 7.03 21.68
N PRO A 316 -63.09 8.09 21.45
CA PRO A 316 -63.94 8.38 20.30
C PRO A 316 -63.67 9.80 19.73
N ALA A 317 -64.47 10.15 18.73
CA ALA A 317 -64.45 11.34 17.88
C ALA A 317 -64.73 12.70 18.56
N ASP A 318 -64.05 13.72 18.03
CA ASP A 318 -64.57 15.05 17.66
C ASP A 318 -64.44 15.10 16.11
N GLY A 319 -65.30 15.61 15.25
CA GLY A 319 -66.48 16.48 15.33
C GLY A 319 -66.51 17.25 13.99
N ASP A 320 -67.37 16.81 13.05
CA ASP A 320 -68.11 17.56 12.01
C ASP A 320 -68.58 16.65 10.85
#